data_AF-A0A370TMM2-F1
#
_entry.id   AF-A0A370TMM2-F1
#
_cell.length_a   1.000
_cell.length_b   1.000
_cell.length_c   1.000
_cell.angle_alpha   90.00
_cell.angle_beta   90.00
_cell.angle_gamma   90.00
#
_symmetry.space_group_name_H-M   'P 1'
#
loop_
_entity.id
_entity.type
_entity.pdbx_description
1 polymer ?
#
loop_
_entity_poly.entity_id
_entity_poly.type
_entity_poly.pdbx_seq_one_letter_code
_entity_poly.pdbx_strand_id
1 'polypeptide(L)'
;MSYNKGVENFRDTEYPMMQGQIYLDHGGSTIYAKSLIDQFSKKMMSNLYGNPHSGSDPAHLSGQAVDQVREATLRFFGADPEHFDLVFTANATAAIKCVADNFRDLALASSPSGTFWYGYHKDAHTSLVGVRELTSGTHHCFASDGEVEDWLNGHLPPSLLCSGAGLPGLFAYPGQSNMTGRRLPLSWTAKLRQSSKPSHQNTYSLLDAAALATTTQIDLSDANAAPDFTAVSFYKIFGFPDLGALIVRRKSGHILSWRKYFGGGTVNMLTVLHETTVQRKDTTIHDALEDGTLPFHSIIALGCAMQVHQQLYGSMSRISQHTSFLFQRLYAGMVGLRHFNGRPVCVPYNESSARCSFADPRTQGATIAFNIVDADGYYVGPSVVEYLANEKGIYLRSGGLCNAGGIASYLKVEPWQFKRAWSSGYRCGAAGPLEIINGKPTGVVRASLGAMSTIEDVDTFVDFLLVTFVEVLGHQAKPPQELVTRGVYHDGEDSLRKDSGFASSIDGNPMGMSTSQQDPAEFCIERGPVRPRVRLTKSFSNRVGDFDADKAGLPPQIFRRETENSARISAAQALANEKVNMDQGHRLRRQESRISLKFWKGPKSIFSTDR
;
A
#
# COMPACT_ATOMS: atom_id res chain seq x y z
N MET A 1 28.27 12.70 -3.25
CA MET A 1 27.81 11.31 -3.44
C MET A 1 29.01 10.40 -3.32
N SER A 2 28.86 9.23 -2.69
CA SER A 2 29.99 8.34 -2.41
C SER A 2 29.49 6.91 -2.26
N TYR A 3 30.15 5.96 -2.92
CA TYR A 3 29.81 4.55 -2.83
C TYR A 3 30.29 3.94 -1.51
N ASN A 4 29.39 3.29 -0.77
CA ASN A 4 29.74 2.50 0.40
C ASN A 4 30.23 1.09 0.00
N LYS A 5 31.54 0.94 -0.23
CA LYS A 5 32.18 -0.37 -0.48
C LYS A 5 31.96 -1.41 0.64
N GLY A 6 31.66 -0.95 1.86
CA GLY A 6 31.36 -1.85 2.98
C GLY A 6 30.14 -2.73 2.72
N VAL A 7 29.17 -2.27 1.92
CA VAL A 7 27.97 -3.05 1.56
C VAL A 7 28.36 -4.37 0.90
N GLU A 8 29.30 -4.37 -0.04
CA GLU A 8 29.78 -5.59 -0.70
C GLU A 8 30.37 -6.60 0.29
N ASN A 9 31.06 -6.10 1.33
CA ASN A 9 31.73 -6.98 2.30
C ASN A 9 30.75 -7.74 3.21
N PHE A 10 29.59 -7.16 3.52
CA PHE A 10 28.62 -7.78 4.43
C PHE A 10 27.36 -8.29 3.74
N ARG A 11 27.08 -7.90 2.48
CA ARG A 11 25.79 -8.19 1.83
C ARG A 11 25.48 -9.69 1.81
N ASP A 12 26.42 -10.53 1.42
CA ASP A 12 26.17 -11.98 1.35
C ASP A 12 25.92 -12.61 2.73
N THR A 13 26.47 -12.01 3.78
CA THR A 13 26.28 -12.48 5.17
C THR A 13 24.96 -11.99 5.75
N GLU A 14 24.62 -10.72 5.51
CA GLU A 14 23.43 -10.06 6.08
C GLU A 14 22.17 -10.25 5.24
N TYR A 15 22.32 -10.49 3.94
CA TYR A 15 21.24 -10.66 2.98
C TYR A 15 21.41 -11.93 2.13
N PRO A 16 21.56 -13.12 2.74
CA PRO A 16 21.77 -14.37 2.00
C PRO A 16 20.60 -14.71 1.06
N MET A 17 19.39 -14.21 1.36
CA MET A 17 18.22 -14.37 0.49
C MET A 17 18.32 -13.62 -0.85
N MET A 18 19.28 -12.68 -0.97
CA MET A 18 19.55 -11.94 -2.22
C MET A 18 20.65 -12.59 -3.06
N GLN A 19 21.22 -13.73 -2.64
CA GLN A 19 22.29 -14.36 -3.39
C GLN A 19 21.79 -14.82 -4.77
N GLY A 20 22.48 -14.37 -5.82
CA GLY A 20 22.11 -14.65 -7.22
C GLY A 20 20.84 -13.94 -7.70
N GLN A 21 20.35 -12.96 -6.95
CA GLN A 21 19.09 -12.25 -7.20
C GLN A 21 19.27 -10.75 -7.08
N ILE A 22 18.63 -9.99 -7.97
CA ILE A 22 18.69 -8.53 -8.00
C ILE A 22 17.32 -7.98 -7.64
N TYR A 23 17.20 -7.42 -6.44
CA TYR A 23 15.96 -6.82 -5.99
C TYR A 23 15.98 -5.31 -6.22
N LEU A 24 15.08 -4.81 -7.07
CA LEU A 24 14.95 -3.39 -7.43
C LEU A 24 13.54 -2.86 -7.11
N ASP A 25 12.80 -3.49 -6.20
CA ASP A 25 11.50 -3.01 -5.69
C ASP A 25 11.57 -2.45 -4.24
N HIS A 26 12.74 -1.94 -3.83
CA HIS A 26 12.95 -1.35 -2.50
C HIS A 26 11.98 -0.21 -2.14
N GLY A 27 11.44 0.51 -3.13
CA GLY A 27 10.45 1.57 -2.92
C GLY A 27 9.04 1.03 -2.56
N GLY A 28 8.79 -0.26 -2.77
CA GLY A 28 7.60 -0.98 -2.33
C GLY A 28 7.76 -1.43 -0.87
N SER A 29 8.72 -2.33 -0.66
CA SER A 29 9.21 -2.81 0.64
C SER A 29 10.69 -3.11 0.48
N THR A 30 11.52 -2.84 1.49
CA THR A 30 12.94 -3.25 1.42
C THR A 30 13.13 -4.63 2.06
N ILE A 31 14.35 -5.17 1.96
CA ILE A 31 14.71 -6.48 2.53
C ILE A 31 15.29 -6.29 3.93
N TYR A 32 14.88 -7.12 4.88
CA TYR A 32 15.40 -7.10 6.24
C TYR A 32 16.77 -7.80 6.33
N ALA A 33 17.63 -7.31 7.23
CA ALA A 33 18.90 -7.97 7.50
C ALA A 33 18.71 -9.25 8.33
N LYS A 34 19.53 -10.27 8.09
CA LYS A 34 19.56 -11.50 8.88
C LYS A 34 19.81 -11.21 10.36
N SER A 35 20.79 -10.36 10.66
CA SER A 35 21.13 -10.01 12.05
C SER A 35 19.98 -9.32 12.81
N LEU A 36 19.07 -8.64 12.11
CA LEU A 36 17.84 -8.10 12.70
C LEU A 36 16.98 -9.24 13.25
N ILE A 37 16.68 -10.24 12.42
CA ILE A 37 15.84 -11.38 12.79
C ILE A 37 16.51 -12.20 13.90
N ASP A 38 17.82 -12.39 13.84
CA ASP A 38 18.57 -13.10 14.89
C ASP A 38 18.48 -12.37 16.23
N GLN A 39 18.70 -11.04 16.24
CA GLN A 39 18.62 -10.23 17.46
C GLN A 39 17.20 -10.21 18.04
N PHE A 40 16.19 -10.02 17.18
CA PHE A 40 14.80 -10.05 17.59
C PHE A 40 14.40 -11.41 18.17
N SER A 41 14.74 -12.51 17.49
CA SER A 41 14.43 -13.87 17.94
C SER A 41 15.10 -14.17 19.28
N LYS A 42 16.38 -13.81 19.44
CA LYS A 42 17.09 -13.95 20.72
C LYS A 42 16.40 -13.16 21.83
N LYS A 43 15.94 -11.94 21.56
CA LYS A 43 15.24 -11.10 22.54
C LYS A 43 13.91 -11.71 22.96
N MET A 44 13.15 -12.26 22.01
CA MET A 44 11.88 -12.95 22.27
C MET A 44 12.05 -14.25 23.07
N MET A 45 13.12 -15.01 22.84
CA MET A 45 13.37 -16.28 23.56
C MET A 45 13.95 -16.08 24.96
N SER A 46 14.59 -14.93 25.22
CA SER A 46 15.28 -14.65 26.50
C SER A 46 14.47 -13.81 27.48
N ASN A 47 13.31 -13.28 27.07
CA ASN A 47 12.49 -12.40 27.89
C ASN A 47 11.03 -12.89 27.92
N LEU A 48 10.39 -12.80 29.08
CA LEU A 48 8.95 -13.04 29.21
C LEU A 48 8.22 -11.71 29.01
N TYR A 49 7.72 -11.48 27.80
CA TYR A 49 6.90 -10.31 27.49
C TYR A 49 5.42 -10.59 27.74
N GLY A 50 4.78 -9.71 28.51
CA GLY A 50 3.34 -9.77 28.82
C GLY A 50 2.54 -8.71 28.05
N ASN A 51 1.21 -8.83 28.09
CA ASN A 51 0.32 -7.80 27.58
C ASN A 51 0.52 -6.49 28.38
N PRO A 52 0.90 -5.36 27.76
CA PRO A 52 1.20 -4.10 28.47
C PRO A 52 0.07 -3.53 29.35
N HIS A 53 -1.17 -4.01 29.19
CA HIS A 53 -2.32 -3.56 29.98
C HIS A 53 -2.48 -4.26 31.34
N SER A 54 -1.62 -5.25 31.66
CA SER A 54 -1.63 -5.94 32.94
C SER A 54 -0.68 -5.26 33.94
N GLY A 55 -0.95 -5.39 35.25
CA GLY A 55 -0.06 -4.91 36.31
C GLY A 55 1.09 -5.85 36.68
N SER A 56 1.43 -6.83 35.83
CA SER A 56 2.47 -7.84 36.11
C SER A 56 3.85 -7.42 35.61
N ASP A 57 4.92 -7.98 36.17
CA ASP A 57 6.29 -7.66 35.75
C ASP A 57 6.53 -7.87 34.23
N PRO A 58 6.07 -8.96 33.59
CA PRO A 58 6.15 -9.12 32.14
C PRO A 58 5.46 -8.01 31.34
N ALA A 59 4.35 -7.48 31.85
CA ALA A 59 3.61 -6.40 31.20
C ALA A 59 4.34 -5.06 31.32
N HIS A 60 4.91 -4.79 32.50
CA HIS A 60 5.75 -3.62 32.72
C HIS A 60 7.00 -3.67 31.83
N LEU A 61 7.64 -4.83 31.69
CA LEU A 61 8.78 -5.02 30.78
C LEU A 61 8.41 -4.72 29.32
N SER A 62 7.25 -5.18 28.85
CA SER A 62 6.75 -4.84 27.51
C SER A 62 6.49 -3.34 27.35
N GLY A 63 5.86 -2.70 28.35
CA GLY A 63 5.60 -1.26 28.35
C GLY A 63 6.88 -0.43 28.25
N GLN A 64 7.87 -0.73 29.12
CA GLN A 64 9.18 -0.08 29.08
C GLN A 64 9.89 -0.26 27.73
N ALA A 65 9.81 -1.45 27.13
CA ALA A 65 10.40 -1.71 25.83
C ALA A 65 9.71 -0.89 24.72
N VAL A 66 8.39 -0.74 24.76
CA VAL A 66 7.64 0.12 23.85
C VAL A 66 8.09 1.58 23.99
N ASP A 67 8.18 2.09 25.22
CA ASP A 67 8.57 3.49 25.47
C ASP A 67 10.00 3.79 25.01
N GLN A 68 10.94 2.88 25.31
CA GLN A 68 12.33 3.00 24.84
C GLN A 68 12.42 3.02 23.31
N VAL A 69 11.65 2.17 22.62
CA VAL A 69 11.63 2.17 21.15
C VAL A 69 10.97 3.44 20.61
N ARG A 70 9.89 3.92 21.24
CA ARG A 70 9.23 5.18 20.84
C ARG A 70 10.22 6.34 20.88
N GLU A 71 10.96 6.49 21.97
CA GLU A 71 12.00 7.51 22.09
C GLU A 71 13.14 7.31 21.08
N ALA A 72 13.62 6.09 20.90
CA ALA A 72 14.67 5.80 19.93
C ALA A 72 14.23 6.13 18.50
N THR A 73 12.95 5.92 18.19
CA THR A 73 12.35 6.25 16.90
C THR A 73 12.23 7.76 16.71
N LEU A 74 11.81 8.50 17.74
CA LEU A 74 11.81 9.96 17.73
C LEU A 74 13.22 10.51 17.47
N ARG A 75 14.24 10.00 18.20
CA ARG A 75 15.65 10.36 17.99
C ARG A 75 16.13 10.02 16.57
N PHE A 76 15.73 8.88 16.01
CA PHE A 76 16.08 8.49 14.64
C PHE A 76 15.62 9.54 13.61
N PHE A 77 14.51 10.24 13.85
CA PHE A 77 13.98 11.31 12.99
C PHE A 77 14.40 12.72 13.40
N GLY A 78 15.28 12.86 14.41
CA GLY A 78 15.63 14.17 14.98
C GLY A 78 14.46 14.87 15.67
N ALA A 79 13.39 14.15 16.01
CA ALA A 79 12.21 14.70 16.65
C ALA A 79 12.40 14.71 18.18
N ASP A 80 12.57 15.89 18.77
CA ASP A 80 12.69 16.03 20.22
C ASP A 80 11.37 15.66 20.93
N PRO A 81 11.35 14.73 21.91
CA PRO A 81 10.15 14.41 22.70
C PRO A 81 9.49 15.60 23.40
N GLU A 82 10.22 16.71 23.65
CA GLU A 82 9.65 17.97 24.15
C GLU A 82 8.66 18.59 23.15
N HIS A 83 8.93 18.45 21.86
CA HIS A 83 8.16 19.09 20.78
C HIS A 83 7.30 18.11 19.98
N PHE A 84 7.61 16.83 20.06
CA PHE A 84 6.96 15.78 19.28
C PHE A 84 6.47 14.62 20.15
N ASP A 85 5.45 13.95 19.66
CA ASP A 85 4.98 12.67 20.15
C ASP A 85 4.92 11.67 18.98
N LEU A 86 4.92 10.37 19.28
CA LEU A 86 4.91 9.32 18.27
C LEU A 86 3.82 8.30 18.56
N VAL A 87 2.93 8.14 17.59
CA VAL A 87 1.82 7.18 17.63
C VAL A 87 2.16 6.01 16.71
N PHE A 88 2.25 4.79 17.24
CA PHE A 88 2.42 3.61 16.43
C PHE A 88 1.15 3.30 15.63
N THR A 89 1.32 2.94 14.37
CA THR A 89 0.22 2.60 13.46
C THR A 89 0.62 1.38 12.62
N ALA A 90 -0.32 0.80 11.88
CA ALA A 90 0.00 -0.35 11.03
C ALA A 90 1.00 0.01 9.90
N ASN A 91 0.92 1.22 9.36
CA ASN A 91 1.75 1.75 8.27
C ASN A 91 1.40 3.23 8.02
N ALA A 92 2.10 3.90 7.09
CA ALA A 92 1.82 5.28 6.71
C ALA A 92 0.36 5.52 6.27
N THR A 93 -0.30 4.56 5.60
CA THR A 93 -1.72 4.69 5.22
C THR A 93 -2.62 4.77 6.45
N ALA A 94 -2.37 3.95 7.48
CA ALA A 94 -3.11 4.02 8.73
C ALA A 94 -2.87 5.36 9.47
N ALA A 95 -1.63 5.86 9.47
CA ALA A 95 -1.30 7.18 10.01
C ALA A 95 -2.03 8.32 9.29
N ILE A 96 -2.02 8.33 7.95
CA ILE A 96 -2.73 9.31 7.12
C ILE A 96 -4.24 9.25 7.40
N LYS A 97 -4.82 8.04 7.45
CA LYS A 97 -6.23 7.86 7.75
C LYS A 97 -6.58 8.35 9.16
N CYS A 98 -5.71 8.13 10.15
CA CYS A 98 -5.90 8.63 11.51
C CYS A 98 -6.03 10.17 11.52
N VAL A 99 -5.13 10.89 10.84
CA VAL A 99 -5.22 12.35 10.70
C VAL A 99 -6.51 12.75 10.00
N ALA A 100 -6.83 12.10 8.88
CA ALA A 100 -8.02 12.40 8.09
C ALA A 100 -9.35 12.20 8.87
N ASP A 101 -9.46 11.11 9.64
CA ASP A 101 -10.61 10.83 10.49
C ASP A 101 -10.77 11.90 11.59
N ASN A 102 -9.67 12.37 12.17
CA ASN A 102 -9.68 13.44 13.16
C ASN A 102 -10.08 14.80 12.57
N PHE A 103 -9.61 15.13 11.38
CA PHE A 103 -10.06 16.35 10.67
C PHE A 103 -11.55 16.31 10.34
N ARG A 104 -12.06 15.15 9.91
CA ARG A 104 -13.50 14.95 9.72
C ARG A 104 -14.26 15.17 11.03
N ASP A 105 -13.81 14.55 12.11
CA ASP A 105 -14.50 14.62 13.40
C ASP A 105 -14.46 16.04 13.99
N LEU A 106 -13.33 16.74 13.87
CA LEU A 106 -13.19 18.17 14.16
C LEU A 106 -14.16 19.01 13.35
N ALA A 107 -14.22 18.81 12.03
CA ALA A 107 -15.10 19.55 11.15
C ALA A 107 -16.58 19.36 11.52
N LEU A 108 -16.99 18.13 11.82
CA LEU A 108 -18.35 17.83 12.27
C LEU A 108 -18.71 18.51 13.61
N ALA A 109 -17.71 18.81 14.45
CA ALA A 109 -17.92 19.42 15.76
C ALA A 109 -17.81 20.96 15.74
N SER A 110 -16.98 21.52 14.85
CA SER A 110 -16.57 22.93 14.89
C SER A 110 -17.01 23.75 13.66
N SER A 111 -17.35 23.11 12.55
CA SER A 111 -17.68 23.79 11.29
C SER A 111 -19.19 23.73 11.01
N PRO A 112 -19.85 24.86 10.66
CA PRO A 112 -21.27 24.88 10.27
C PRO A 112 -21.58 23.99 9.06
N SER A 113 -20.61 23.82 8.14
CA SER A 113 -20.76 22.96 6.97
C SER A 113 -20.43 21.48 7.26
N GLY A 114 -19.92 21.17 8.46
CA GLY A 114 -19.51 19.81 8.83
C GLY A 114 -18.34 19.26 7.99
N THR A 115 -17.60 20.11 7.27
CA THR A 115 -16.47 19.71 6.42
C THR A 115 -15.21 20.55 6.69
N PHE A 116 -14.07 20.09 6.15
CA PHE A 116 -12.76 20.73 6.20
C PHE A 116 -12.20 20.90 4.79
N TRP A 117 -11.28 21.85 4.62
CA TRP A 117 -10.56 22.07 3.37
C TRP A 117 -9.36 21.13 3.25
N TYR A 118 -9.18 20.50 2.09
CA TYR A 118 -8.06 19.59 1.84
C TYR A 118 -7.29 19.95 0.56
N GLY A 119 -6.04 20.37 0.71
CA GLY A 119 -5.11 20.56 -0.41
C GLY A 119 -4.15 19.39 -0.51
N TYR A 120 -3.94 18.82 -1.71
CA TYR A 120 -2.94 17.78 -1.90
C TYR A 120 -2.19 17.87 -3.23
N HIS A 121 -0.94 17.42 -3.27
CA HIS A 121 -0.13 17.45 -4.50
C HIS A 121 -0.44 16.29 -5.45
N LYS A 122 -0.35 16.47 -6.77
CA LYS A 122 -0.64 15.42 -7.77
C LYS A 122 0.23 14.15 -7.64
N ASP A 123 1.44 14.30 -7.11
CA ASP A 123 2.36 13.17 -6.88
C ASP A 123 1.98 12.35 -5.63
N ALA A 124 0.88 12.70 -4.95
CA ALA A 124 0.36 11.98 -3.80
C ALA A 124 0.11 10.50 -4.09
N HIS A 125 0.53 9.66 -3.13
CA HIS A 125 0.12 8.27 -3.09
C HIS A 125 -1.40 8.15 -2.90
N THR A 126 -2.01 7.07 -3.38
CA THR A 126 -3.47 6.83 -3.26
C THR A 126 -4.00 7.02 -1.83
N SER A 127 -3.21 6.74 -0.79
CA SER A 127 -3.59 6.96 0.61
C SER A 127 -3.85 8.42 0.96
N LEU A 128 -3.10 9.36 0.39
CA LEU A 128 -3.35 10.80 0.50
C LEU A 128 -4.55 11.20 -0.37
N VAL A 129 -4.60 10.74 -1.63
CA VAL A 129 -5.73 11.06 -2.54
C VAL A 129 -7.07 10.68 -1.92
N GLY A 130 -7.16 9.54 -1.23
CA GLY A 130 -8.39 9.07 -0.60
C GLY A 130 -8.96 9.98 0.50
N VAL A 131 -8.13 10.85 1.11
CA VAL A 131 -8.58 11.80 2.14
C VAL A 131 -9.61 12.78 1.59
N ARG A 132 -9.53 13.12 0.29
CA ARG A 132 -10.46 14.05 -0.36
C ARG A 132 -11.93 13.60 -0.26
N GLU A 133 -12.17 12.30 -0.16
CA GLU A 133 -13.52 11.74 -0.08
C GLU A 133 -14.21 12.10 1.26
N LEU A 134 -13.45 12.57 2.26
CA LEU A 134 -13.97 13.05 3.55
C LEU A 134 -14.34 14.54 3.57
N THR A 135 -14.21 15.25 2.45
CA THR A 135 -14.28 16.72 2.38
C THR A 135 -15.55 17.28 1.74
N SER A 136 -16.50 16.41 1.36
CA SER A 136 -17.74 16.83 0.66
C SER A 136 -17.49 17.72 -0.57
N GLY A 137 -16.38 17.50 -1.28
CA GLY A 137 -15.98 18.31 -2.44
C GLY A 137 -15.11 19.54 -2.13
N THR A 138 -14.78 19.77 -0.86
CA THR A 138 -13.95 20.90 -0.38
C THR A 138 -12.46 20.54 -0.46
N HIS A 139 -11.98 20.19 -1.65
CA HIS A 139 -10.59 19.80 -1.86
C HIS A 139 -10.00 20.40 -3.12
N HIS A 140 -8.67 20.50 -3.13
CA HIS A 140 -7.88 21.00 -4.25
C HIS A 140 -6.69 20.08 -4.52
N CYS A 141 -6.49 19.70 -5.78
CA CYS A 141 -5.32 18.93 -6.22
C CYS A 141 -4.34 19.87 -6.91
N PHE A 142 -3.22 20.18 -6.27
CA PHE A 142 -2.15 20.97 -6.86
C PHE A 142 -1.46 20.15 -7.97
N ALA A 143 -1.52 20.65 -9.20
CA ALA A 143 -0.97 20.04 -10.39
C ALA A 143 0.54 20.29 -10.57
N SER A 144 1.14 21.19 -9.80
CA SER A 144 2.59 21.43 -9.84
C SER A 144 3.13 22.05 -8.54
N ASP A 145 4.45 21.97 -8.36
CA ASP A 145 5.16 22.69 -7.30
C ASP A 145 4.91 24.21 -7.37
N GLY A 146 4.86 24.77 -8.58
CA GLY A 146 4.58 26.20 -8.80
C GLY A 146 3.20 26.62 -8.30
N GLU A 147 2.19 25.76 -8.48
CA GLU A 147 0.84 26.01 -7.99
C GLU A 147 0.78 25.99 -6.45
N VAL A 148 1.54 25.11 -5.79
CA VAL A 148 1.67 25.13 -4.33
C VAL A 148 2.33 26.44 -3.88
N GLU A 149 3.41 26.85 -4.55
CA GLU A 149 4.10 28.10 -4.25
C GLU A 149 3.18 29.32 -4.45
N ASP A 150 2.41 29.37 -5.53
CA ASP A 150 1.44 30.44 -5.77
C ASP A 150 0.34 30.47 -4.71
N TRP A 151 -0.09 29.32 -4.20
CA TRP A 151 -1.06 29.26 -3.09
C TRP A 151 -0.45 29.77 -1.79
N LEU A 152 0.75 29.29 -1.44
CA LEU A 152 1.48 29.74 -0.25
C LEU A 152 1.75 31.25 -0.31
N ASN A 153 2.07 31.78 -1.50
CA ASN A 153 2.27 33.21 -1.75
C ASN A 153 0.96 34.00 -1.94
N GLY A 154 -0.18 33.31 -2.08
CA GLY A 154 -1.54 33.87 -2.18
C GLY A 154 -1.82 34.55 -3.51
N HIS A 155 -1.12 34.13 -4.55
CA HIS A 155 -1.41 34.48 -5.93
C HIS A 155 -2.58 33.67 -6.49
N LEU A 156 -2.96 32.55 -5.84
CA LEU A 156 -4.12 31.76 -6.24
C LEU A 156 -5.43 32.34 -5.68
N PRO A 157 -6.44 32.60 -6.54
CA PRO A 157 -7.71 33.15 -6.10
C PRO A 157 -8.49 32.14 -5.25
N PRO A 158 -9.20 32.60 -4.18
CA PRO A 158 -9.98 31.72 -3.30
C PRO A 158 -11.03 30.86 -4.01
N SER A 159 -11.56 31.33 -5.13
CA SER A 159 -12.54 30.62 -5.96
C SER A 159 -12.01 29.31 -6.56
N LEU A 160 -10.70 29.23 -6.81
CA LEU A 160 -10.07 28.00 -7.32
C LEU A 160 -9.76 27.00 -6.22
N LEU A 161 -9.67 27.46 -4.97
CA LEU A 161 -9.28 26.63 -3.84
C LEU A 161 -10.47 25.91 -3.20
N CYS A 162 -11.71 26.22 -3.61
CA CYS A 162 -12.93 25.71 -2.95
C CYS A 162 -12.89 25.94 -1.41
N SER A 163 -12.22 27.01 -0.95
CA SER A 163 -11.96 27.27 0.47
C SER A 163 -13.04 28.17 1.05
N GLY A 164 -13.82 27.64 2.00
CA GLY A 164 -14.76 28.43 2.81
C GLY A 164 -14.02 29.17 3.93
N ALA A 165 -14.44 30.39 4.25
CA ALA A 165 -13.88 31.13 5.38
C ALA A 165 -14.08 30.36 6.70
N GLY A 166 -13.01 30.19 7.47
CA GLY A 166 -13.06 29.60 8.82
C GLY A 166 -13.02 28.07 8.89
N LEU A 167 -12.93 27.35 7.76
CA LEU A 167 -12.77 25.89 7.79
C LEU A 167 -11.39 25.47 8.32
N PRO A 168 -11.29 24.37 9.09
CA PRO A 168 -10.02 23.70 9.30
C PRO A 168 -9.43 23.28 7.95
N GLY A 169 -8.13 23.48 7.76
CA GLY A 169 -7.41 23.13 6.55
C GLY A 169 -6.39 22.03 6.79
N LEU A 170 -6.25 21.13 5.83
CA LEU A 170 -5.19 20.12 5.80
C LEU A 170 -4.49 20.18 4.44
N PHE A 171 -3.21 20.53 4.43
CA PHE A 171 -2.35 20.46 3.26
C PHE A 171 -1.47 19.22 3.34
N ALA A 172 -1.57 18.31 2.36
CA ALA A 172 -0.82 17.07 2.38
C ALA A 172 -0.03 16.81 1.09
N TYR A 173 1.20 16.35 1.24
CA TYR A 173 2.06 16.06 0.10
C TYR A 173 3.10 15.00 0.47
N PRO A 174 3.60 14.24 -0.52
CA PRO A 174 4.69 13.32 -0.28
C PRO A 174 6.03 14.07 -0.22
N GLY A 175 6.90 13.69 0.72
CA GLY A 175 8.29 14.19 0.71
C GLY A 175 9.11 13.68 -0.48
N GLN A 176 8.72 12.51 -1.02
CA GLN A 176 9.28 11.93 -2.24
C GLN A 176 8.17 11.18 -2.99
N SER A 177 8.08 11.37 -4.31
CA SER A 177 7.20 10.58 -5.16
C SER A 177 7.60 9.10 -5.10
N ASN A 178 6.65 8.25 -4.72
CA ASN A 178 6.85 6.80 -4.71
C ASN A 178 6.97 6.22 -6.14
N MET A 179 6.53 6.97 -7.15
CA MET A 179 6.62 6.60 -8.56
C MET A 179 7.97 6.98 -9.14
N THR A 180 8.31 8.27 -9.14
CA THR A 180 9.47 8.81 -9.89
C THR A 180 10.72 9.01 -9.05
N GLY A 181 10.63 8.90 -7.72
CA GLY A 181 11.73 9.23 -6.81
C GLY A 181 12.00 10.74 -6.66
N ARG A 182 11.31 11.62 -7.39
CA ARG A 182 11.44 13.08 -7.23
C ARG A 182 11.08 13.50 -5.81
N ARG A 183 11.86 14.41 -5.23
CA ARG A 183 11.62 14.99 -3.90
C ARG A 183 10.94 16.34 -4.02
N LEU A 184 9.95 16.56 -3.16
CA LEU A 184 9.19 17.80 -3.11
C LEU A 184 9.77 18.71 -2.01
N PRO A 185 9.59 20.05 -2.12
CA PRO A 185 10.13 20.98 -1.14
C PRO A 185 9.60 20.74 0.28
N LEU A 186 10.49 20.32 1.19
CA LEU A 186 10.16 20.20 2.61
C LEU A 186 9.92 21.57 3.27
N SER A 187 10.36 22.66 2.66
CA SER A 187 10.15 24.03 3.15
C SER A 187 8.69 24.50 3.14
N TRP A 188 7.79 23.80 2.43
CA TRP A 188 6.38 24.21 2.35
C TRP A 188 5.68 24.20 3.69
N THR A 189 6.04 23.29 4.60
CA THR A 189 5.48 23.25 5.96
C THR A 189 5.83 24.52 6.75
N ALA A 190 7.09 24.95 6.67
CA ALA A 190 7.55 26.20 7.29
C ALA A 190 6.84 27.42 6.68
N LYS A 191 6.78 27.50 5.35
CA LYS A 191 6.09 28.59 4.63
C LYS A 191 4.60 28.67 4.98
N LEU A 192 3.91 27.53 5.04
CA LEU A 192 2.51 27.47 5.42
C LEU A 192 2.30 28.02 6.84
N ARG A 193 3.10 27.54 7.79
CA ARG A 193 3.00 27.93 9.20
C ARG A 193 3.33 29.40 9.43
N GLN A 194 4.30 29.95 8.70
CA GLN A 194 4.76 31.35 8.81
C GLN A 194 3.91 32.32 7.99
N SER A 195 3.01 31.81 7.14
CA SER A 195 2.12 32.65 6.35
C SER A 195 1.27 33.53 7.26
N SER A 196 1.11 34.81 6.92
CA SER A 196 0.21 35.75 7.59
C SER A 196 -1.23 35.72 7.06
N LYS A 197 -1.50 34.87 6.05
CA LYS A 197 -2.82 34.80 5.42
C LYS A 197 -3.86 34.18 6.34
N PRO A 198 -5.07 34.77 6.46
CA PRO A 198 -6.14 34.22 7.29
C PRO A 198 -6.50 32.76 6.95
N SER A 199 -6.55 32.41 5.66
CA SER A 199 -6.83 31.04 5.21
C SER A 199 -5.79 30.01 5.67
N HIS A 200 -4.56 30.44 5.93
CA HIS A 200 -3.46 29.55 6.34
C HIS A 200 -3.38 29.38 7.85
N GLN A 201 -3.94 30.30 8.65
CA GLN A 201 -3.84 30.27 10.13
C GLN A 201 -4.49 29.03 10.75
N ASN A 202 -5.50 28.46 10.10
CA ASN A 202 -6.18 27.24 10.52
C ASN A 202 -5.87 26.04 9.61
N THR A 203 -4.73 26.08 8.90
CA THR A 203 -4.31 25.01 7.99
C THR A 203 -3.06 24.31 8.52
N TYR A 204 -3.10 22.98 8.55
CA TYR A 204 -2.03 22.13 9.06
C TYR A 204 -1.40 21.31 7.94
N SER A 205 -0.14 20.92 8.09
CA SER A 205 0.60 20.12 7.10
C SER A 205 0.65 18.63 7.46
N LEU A 206 0.40 17.75 6.50
CA LEU A 206 0.62 16.30 6.58
C LEU A 206 1.65 15.85 5.54
N LEU A 207 2.83 15.46 6.03
CA LEU A 207 3.89 14.92 5.18
C LEU A 207 3.79 13.40 5.09
N ASP A 208 3.55 12.87 3.89
CA ASP A 208 3.79 11.44 3.61
C ASP A 208 5.29 11.25 3.36
N ALA A 209 5.97 10.72 4.37
CA ALA A 209 7.40 10.50 4.35
C ALA A 209 7.78 9.05 4.00
N ALA A 210 6.81 8.19 3.67
CA ALA A 210 7.03 6.76 3.50
C ALA A 210 8.04 6.42 2.39
N ALA A 211 8.00 7.14 1.27
CA ALA A 211 8.98 6.97 0.19
C ALA A 211 10.29 7.72 0.46
N LEU A 212 10.24 8.87 1.13
CA LEU A 212 11.41 9.69 1.46
C LEU A 212 12.34 8.97 2.46
N ALA A 213 11.75 8.32 3.47
CA ALA A 213 12.47 7.63 4.54
C ALA A 213 13.29 6.42 4.08
N THR A 214 13.04 5.89 2.87
CA THR A 214 13.70 4.69 2.34
C THR A 214 15.23 4.82 2.29
N THR A 215 15.72 6.02 1.92
CA THR A 215 17.13 6.24 1.57
C THR A 215 17.65 7.59 2.03
N THR A 216 16.91 8.33 2.87
CA THR A 216 17.33 9.67 3.32
C THR A 216 16.94 9.95 4.76
N GLN A 217 17.83 10.68 5.43
CA GLN A 217 17.59 11.18 6.78
C GLN A 217 16.47 12.21 6.73
N ILE A 218 15.37 11.91 7.42
CA ILE A 218 14.36 12.91 7.76
C ILE A 218 14.83 13.58 9.05
N ASP A 219 14.81 14.91 9.07
CA ASP A 219 15.27 15.71 10.19
C ASP A 219 14.15 16.65 10.64
N LEU A 220 13.64 16.40 11.85
CA LEU A 220 12.58 17.16 12.50
C LEU A 220 13.10 18.02 13.66
N SER A 221 14.42 18.25 13.73
CA SER A 221 15.05 18.99 14.82
C SER A 221 14.57 20.44 14.93
N ASP A 222 14.25 21.10 13.82
CA ASP A 222 13.55 22.38 13.82
C ASP A 222 12.03 22.20 13.92
N ALA A 223 11.51 22.24 15.14
CA ALA A 223 10.09 22.11 15.43
C ALA A 223 9.21 23.25 14.84
N ASN A 224 9.79 24.37 14.40
CA ASN A 224 9.05 25.45 13.75
C ASN A 224 8.91 25.23 12.24
N ALA A 225 9.91 24.60 11.61
CA ALA A 225 9.86 24.21 10.20
C ALA A 225 9.21 22.84 9.97
N ALA A 226 9.21 21.96 10.98
CA ALA A 226 8.69 20.60 10.85
C ALA A 226 7.19 20.55 10.49
N PRO A 227 6.75 19.48 9.80
CA PRO A 227 5.33 19.21 9.58
C PRO A 227 4.55 19.04 10.88
N ASP A 228 3.28 19.40 10.87
CA ASP A 228 2.35 19.07 11.98
C ASP A 228 2.21 17.56 12.17
N PHE A 229 2.14 16.83 11.05
CA PHE A 229 1.95 15.39 11.02
C PHE A 229 2.90 14.77 10.00
N THR A 230 3.67 13.76 10.40
CA THR A 230 4.55 13.01 9.50
C THR A 230 4.23 11.52 9.54
N ALA A 231 3.86 10.94 8.41
CA ALA A 231 3.49 9.53 8.28
C ALA A 231 4.65 8.71 7.70
N VAL A 232 4.99 7.59 8.34
CA VAL A 232 6.08 6.70 7.95
C VAL A 232 5.69 5.22 8.00
N SER A 233 6.38 4.40 7.20
CA SER A 233 6.31 2.93 7.22
C SER A 233 7.70 2.35 7.44
N PHE A 234 7.90 1.58 8.49
CA PHE A 234 9.22 1.07 8.89
C PHE A 234 9.72 -0.08 8.03
N TYR A 235 8.83 -0.93 7.49
CA TYR A 235 9.20 -1.97 6.54
C TYR A 235 9.81 -1.40 5.23
N LYS A 236 9.56 -0.13 4.91
CA LYS A 236 10.23 0.55 3.78
C LYS A 236 11.66 0.99 4.07
N ILE A 237 12.01 1.12 5.34
CA ILE A 237 13.35 1.52 5.81
C ILE A 237 14.17 0.29 6.17
N PHE A 238 13.57 -0.66 6.89
CA PHE A 238 14.25 -1.79 7.52
C PHE A 238 13.83 -3.16 6.99
N GLY A 239 12.78 -3.26 6.16
CA GLY A 239 12.25 -4.51 5.63
C GLY A 239 11.42 -5.34 6.60
N PHE A 240 11.61 -5.14 7.91
CA PHE A 240 10.82 -5.69 9.00
C PHE A 240 11.02 -4.76 10.22
N PRO A 241 10.01 -4.54 11.07
CA PRO A 241 8.66 -5.12 11.05
C PRO A 241 7.65 -4.40 10.16
N ASP A 242 6.53 -5.06 9.90
CA ASP A 242 5.31 -4.45 9.35
C ASP A 242 4.66 -3.55 10.40
N LEU A 243 5.17 -2.32 10.45
CA LEU A 243 4.77 -1.28 11.41
C LEU A 243 4.96 0.09 10.74
N GLY A 244 4.19 1.07 11.18
CA GLY A 244 4.39 2.47 10.83
C GLY A 244 4.21 3.38 12.03
N ALA A 245 4.31 4.68 11.80
CA ALA A 245 4.08 5.68 12.82
C ALA A 245 3.51 6.97 12.24
N LEU A 246 2.80 7.68 13.11
CA LEU A 246 2.46 9.08 12.95
C LEU A 246 3.29 9.87 13.97
N ILE A 247 4.23 10.66 13.48
CA ILE A 247 4.98 11.63 14.31
C ILE A 247 4.16 12.91 14.33
N VAL A 248 3.82 13.37 15.53
CA VAL A 248 2.92 14.50 15.76
C VAL A 248 3.68 15.62 16.43
N ARG A 249 3.64 16.82 15.85
CA ARG A 249 4.09 18.01 16.54
C ARG A 249 3.10 18.34 17.66
N ARG A 250 3.55 18.38 18.92
CA ARG A 250 2.68 18.50 20.11
C ARG A 250 1.74 19.70 20.07
N LYS A 251 2.21 20.85 19.59
CA LYS A 251 1.40 22.07 19.41
C LYS A 251 0.19 21.88 18.48
N SER A 252 0.23 20.89 17.61
CA SER A 252 -0.83 20.54 16.66
C SER A 252 -1.64 19.31 17.11
N GLY A 253 -1.28 18.72 18.26
CA GLY A 253 -1.92 17.53 18.82
C GLY A 253 -3.39 17.72 19.20
N HIS A 254 -3.79 18.96 19.51
CA HIS A 254 -5.18 19.30 19.85
C HIS A 254 -6.17 18.97 18.72
N ILE A 255 -5.72 18.89 17.47
CA ILE A 255 -6.52 18.45 16.33
C ILE A 255 -6.92 16.98 16.46
N LEU A 256 -6.04 16.15 17.04
CA LEU A 256 -6.26 14.72 17.20
C LEU A 256 -7.11 14.38 18.45
N SER A 257 -7.43 15.38 19.28
CA SER A 257 -8.31 15.20 20.45
C SER A 257 -9.80 15.17 20.08
N TRP A 258 -10.16 15.52 18.83
CA TRP A 258 -11.54 15.56 18.34
C TRP A 258 -12.09 14.20 17.91
N ARG A 259 -11.26 13.15 18.00
CA ARG A 259 -11.62 11.79 17.63
C ARG A 259 -12.90 11.32 18.32
N LYS A 260 -13.88 10.85 17.54
CA LYS A 260 -15.12 10.28 18.08
C LYS A 260 -14.94 8.82 18.51
N TYR A 261 -14.29 8.01 17.67
CA TYR A 261 -14.04 6.61 17.97
C TYR A 261 -13.05 6.44 19.13
N PHE A 262 -13.23 5.37 19.90
CA PHE A 262 -12.29 4.91 20.93
C PHE A 262 -12.31 3.38 20.97
N GLY A 263 -11.14 2.78 21.18
CA GLY A 263 -10.98 1.38 21.52
C GLY A 263 -10.55 1.18 22.97
N GLY A 264 -10.46 -0.08 23.41
CA GLY A 264 -9.79 -0.40 24.69
C GLY A 264 -8.37 0.19 24.73
N GLY A 265 -7.78 0.40 25.90
CA GLY A 265 -6.44 0.99 26.00
C GLY A 265 -6.39 2.53 25.85
N THR A 266 -7.38 3.16 25.19
CA THR A 266 -7.49 4.65 25.04
C THR A 266 -8.51 5.27 26.01
N VAL A 267 -9.10 4.48 26.89
CA VAL A 267 -10.17 4.86 27.82
C VAL A 267 -9.77 4.49 29.23
N ASN A 268 -9.99 5.41 30.18
CA ASN A 268 -9.81 5.19 31.62
C ASN A 268 -11.06 4.55 32.24
N MET A 269 -12.24 5.02 31.85
CA MET A 269 -13.53 4.53 32.36
C MET A 269 -14.64 4.72 31.32
N LEU A 270 -15.60 3.80 31.26
CA LEU A 270 -16.83 4.01 30.51
C LEU A 270 -18.05 3.44 31.24
N THR A 271 -19.20 4.07 31.03
CA THR A 271 -20.50 3.56 31.44
C THR A 271 -21.33 3.25 30.20
N VAL A 272 -21.97 2.08 30.17
CA VAL A 272 -22.78 1.62 29.02
C VAL A 272 -24.25 1.47 29.35
N LEU A 273 -24.60 1.38 30.64
CA LEU A 273 -25.97 1.24 31.11
C LEU A 273 -26.43 2.57 31.73
N HIS A 274 -27.70 2.91 31.50
CA HIS A 274 -28.37 4.15 31.92
C HIS A 274 -27.84 5.41 31.21
N GLU A 275 -26.72 5.95 31.68
CA GLU A 275 -26.09 7.14 31.10
C GLU A 275 -24.76 6.73 30.47
N THR A 276 -24.64 6.88 29.16
CA THR A 276 -23.41 6.53 28.45
C THR A 276 -22.38 7.64 28.61
N THR A 277 -21.29 7.36 29.32
CA THR A 277 -20.16 8.28 29.47
C THR A 277 -18.86 7.58 29.13
N VAL A 278 -17.89 8.34 28.63
CA VAL A 278 -16.57 7.84 28.25
C VAL A 278 -15.53 8.83 28.76
N GLN A 279 -14.68 8.37 29.66
CA GLN A 279 -13.49 9.09 30.10
C GLN A 279 -12.30 8.58 29.30
N ARG A 280 -11.89 9.35 28.29
CA ARG A 280 -10.72 9.03 27.47
C ARG A 280 -9.42 9.25 28.26
N LYS A 281 -8.36 8.55 27.85
CA LYS A 281 -7.01 8.94 28.23
C LYS A 281 -6.62 10.21 27.50
N ASP A 282 -5.97 11.12 28.22
CA ASP A 282 -5.53 12.42 27.73
C ASP A 282 -4.13 12.81 28.23
N THR A 283 -3.42 11.89 28.90
CA THR A 283 -2.06 12.10 29.41
C THR A 283 -1.07 12.46 28.29
N THR A 284 -1.12 11.72 27.18
CA THR A 284 -0.27 11.92 26.01
C THR A 284 -1.08 11.80 24.72
N ILE A 285 -0.52 12.23 23.59
CA ILE A 285 -1.23 12.16 22.30
C ILE A 285 -1.35 10.69 21.86
N HIS A 286 -0.30 9.89 22.06
CA HIS A 286 -0.31 8.48 21.68
C HIS A 286 -1.28 7.65 22.51
N ASP A 287 -1.42 7.92 23.82
CA ASP A 287 -2.40 7.24 24.69
C ASP A 287 -3.85 7.38 24.20
N ALA A 288 -4.19 8.50 23.56
CA ALA A 288 -5.53 8.78 23.05
C ALA A 288 -5.82 8.12 21.68
N LEU A 289 -4.78 7.64 20.99
CA LEU A 289 -4.85 7.20 19.60
C LEU A 289 -4.49 5.73 19.39
N GLU A 290 -3.75 5.14 20.32
CA GLU A 290 -3.28 3.75 20.28
C GLU A 290 -4.36 2.79 20.81
N ASP A 291 -5.33 2.46 19.96
CA ASP A 291 -6.42 1.53 20.32
C ASP A 291 -5.92 0.10 20.56
N GLY A 292 -6.32 -0.46 21.70
CA GLY A 292 -6.14 -1.85 22.08
C GLY A 292 -4.75 -2.15 22.64
N THR A 293 -4.39 -3.42 22.64
CA THR A 293 -3.00 -3.83 22.87
C THR A 293 -2.19 -3.47 21.63
N LEU A 294 -1.19 -2.61 21.80
CA LEU A 294 -0.20 -2.32 20.76
C LEU A 294 0.49 -3.59 20.26
N PRO A 295 0.98 -3.63 19.00
CA PRO A 295 1.81 -4.72 18.52
C PRO A 295 3.21 -4.65 19.13
N PHE A 296 3.32 -4.81 20.46
CA PHE A 296 4.53 -4.59 21.23
C PHE A 296 5.70 -5.47 20.78
N HIS A 297 5.45 -6.68 20.28
CA HIS A 297 6.48 -7.50 19.63
C HIS A 297 7.06 -6.85 18.37
N SER A 298 6.20 -6.31 17.49
CA SER A 298 6.65 -5.56 16.32
C SER A 298 7.39 -4.29 16.74
N ILE A 299 6.93 -3.59 17.77
CA ILE A 299 7.64 -2.41 18.29
C ILE A 299 9.04 -2.82 18.82
N ILE A 300 9.14 -3.93 19.55
CA ILE A 300 10.44 -4.47 20.00
C ILE A 300 11.35 -4.80 18.80
N ALA A 301 10.81 -5.42 17.75
CA ALA A 301 11.53 -5.69 16.52
C ALA A 301 12.04 -4.42 15.83
N LEU A 302 11.26 -3.33 15.84
CA LEU A 302 11.70 -2.02 15.33
C LEU A 302 12.94 -1.51 16.08
N GLY A 303 13.00 -1.72 17.40
CA GLY A 303 14.19 -1.41 18.19
C GLY A 303 15.44 -2.14 17.68
N CYS A 304 15.34 -3.45 17.46
CA CYS A 304 16.41 -4.26 16.88
C CYS A 304 16.76 -3.80 15.45
N ALA A 305 15.76 -3.46 14.65
CA ALA A 305 15.91 -2.98 13.29
C ALA A 305 16.75 -1.70 13.20
N MET A 306 16.42 -0.69 14.02
CA MET A 306 17.18 0.56 14.08
C MET A 306 18.63 0.34 14.52
N GLN A 307 18.85 -0.53 15.51
CA GLN A 307 20.19 -0.85 16.00
C GLN A 307 21.06 -1.53 14.92
N VAL A 308 20.55 -2.58 14.28
CA VAL A 308 21.24 -3.29 13.21
C VAL A 308 21.50 -2.38 12.02
N HIS A 309 20.49 -1.60 11.63
CA HIS A 309 20.62 -0.66 10.51
C HIS A 309 21.73 0.38 10.78
N GLN A 310 21.82 0.89 12.01
CA GLN A 310 22.91 1.77 12.43
C GLN A 310 24.27 1.07 12.41
N GLN A 311 24.35 -0.20 12.81
CA GLN A 311 25.59 -0.99 12.80
C GLN A 311 26.11 -1.26 11.38
N LEU A 312 25.22 -1.64 10.46
CA LEU A 312 25.58 -1.98 9.08
C LEU A 312 25.93 -0.75 8.23
N TYR A 313 25.15 0.31 8.37
CA TYR A 313 25.21 1.45 7.46
C TYR A 313 25.75 2.73 8.08
N GLY A 314 25.81 2.83 9.40
CA GLY A 314 26.35 3.98 10.14
C GLY A 314 25.47 5.24 10.15
N SER A 315 24.78 5.59 9.07
CA SER A 315 23.75 6.65 9.08
C SER A 315 22.91 6.64 7.80
N MET A 316 21.72 7.24 7.86
CA MET A 316 20.91 7.49 6.67
C MET A 316 21.59 8.44 5.68
N SER A 317 22.48 9.33 6.15
CA SER A 317 23.28 10.20 5.27
C SER A 317 24.24 9.38 4.39
N ARG A 318 24.91 8.38 4.98
CA ARG A 318 25.78 7.47 4.23
C ARG A 318 25.00 6.62 3.22
N ILE A 319 23.81 6.14 3.61
CA ILE A 319 22.89 5.44 2.69
C ILE A 319 22.46 6.35 1.54
N SER A 320 22.08 7.58 1.84
CA SER A 320 21.68 8.56 0.82
C SER A 320 22.82 8.80 -0.18
N GLN A 321 24.05 8.97 0.29
CA GLN A 321 25.20 9.17 -0.59
C GLN A 321 25.50 7.95 -1.47
N HIS A 322 25.38 6.74 -0.92
CA HIS A 322 25.61 5.48 -1.63
C HIS A 322 24.53 5.20 -2.68
N THR A 323 23.26 5.29 -2.28
CA THR A 323 22.13 5.07 -3.19
C THR A 323 22.05 6.14 -4.27
N SER A 324 22.43 7.39 -3.98
CA SER A 324 22.52 8.45 -4.99
C SER A 324 23.66 8.19 -6.00
N PHE A 325 24.80 7.66 -5.55
CA PHE A 325 25.89 7.24 -6.44
C PHE A 325 25.41 6.13 -7.39
N LEU A 326 24.75 5.10 -6.86
CA LEU A 326 24.20 4.01 -7.65
C LEU A 326 23.13 4.49 -8.62
N PHE A 327 22.26 5.39 -8.17
CA PHE A 327 21.23 5.99 -8.99
C PHE A 327 21.80 6.76 -10.20
N GLN A 328 22.85 7.55 -9.99
CA GLN A 328 23.51 8.25 -11.10
C GLN A 328 24.10 7.28 -12.13
N ARG A 329 24.73 6.19 -11.67
CA ARG A 329 25.25 5.13 -12.55
C ARG A 329 24.13 4.46 -13.34
N LEU A 330 23.05 4.10 -12.65
CA LEU A 330 21.86 3.50 -13.26
C LEU A 330 21.25 4.42 -14.32
N TYR A 331 21.00 5.68 -13.97
CA TYR A 331 20.44 6.66 -14.88
C TYR A 331 21.33 6.87 -16.10
N ALA A 332 22.64 7.05 -15.90
CA ALA A 332 23.61 7.21 -16.99
C ALA A 332 23.64 6.00 -17.93
N GLY A 333 23.62 4.78 -17.38
CA GLY A 333 23.53 3.55 -18.17
C GLY A 333 22.26 3.50 -19.00
N MET A 334 21.09 3.69 -18.38
CA MET A 334 19.80 3.65 -19.05
C MET A 334 19.66 4.70 -20.16
N VAL A 335 20.07 5.96 -19.91
CA VAL A 335 20.01 7.02 -20.93
C VAL A 335 21.12 6.91 -21.98
N GLY A 336 22.10 6.01 -21.80
CA GLY A 336 23.11 5.69 -22.80
C GLY A 336 22.64 4.66 -23.84
N LEU A 337 21.64 3.84 -23.52
CA LEU A 337 21.15 2.78 -24.41
C LEU A 337 20.43 3.35 -25.64
N ARG A 338 20.85 2.90 -26.82
CA ARG A 338 20.31 3.31 -28.12
C ARG A 338 20.06 2.12 -29.02
N HIS A 339 18.96 2.14 -29.75
CA HIS A 339 18.71 1.24 -30.87
C HIS A 339 19.70 1.51 -32.01
N PHE A 340 19.77 0.59 -32.98
CA PHE A 340 20.64 0.72 -34.16
C PHE A 340 20.42 2.03 -34.96
N ASN A 341 19.21 2.60 -34.89
CA ASN A 341 18.84 3.85 -35.55
C ASN A 341 19.09 5.11 -34.70
N GLY A 342 19.76 4.96 -33.56
CA GLY A 342 20.09 6.07 -32.66
C GLY A 342 18.94 6.57 -31.77
N ARG A 343 17.77 5.91 -31.78
CA ARG A 343 16.68 6.23 -30.84
C ARG A 343 16.97 5.69 -29.43
N PRO A 344 16.54 6.40 -28.37
CA PRO A 344 16.68 5.91 -26.99
C PRO A 344 15.79 4.70 -26.72
N VAL A 345 16.32 3.73 -25.96
CA VAL A 345 15.57 2.53 -25.53
C VAL A 345 14.66 2.85 -24.34
N CYS A 346 15.18 3.62 -23.38
CA CYS A 346 14.47 3.95 -22.15
C CYS A 346 13.87 5.36 -22.21
N VAL A 347 12.64 5.49 -21.73
CA VAL A 347 11.92 6.76 -21.55
C VAL A 347 11.72 7.01 -20.05
N PRO A 348 12.68 7.64 -19.35
CA PRO A 348 12.56 7.94 -17.93
C PRO A 348 11.64 9.14 -17.67
N TYR A 349 10.89 9.10 -16.57
CA TYR A 349 9.94 10.14 -16.19
C TYR A 349 10.41 10.95 -14.98
N ASN A 350 10.45 12.27 -15.14
CA ASN A 350 10.65 13.26 -14.08
C ASN A 350 10.04 14.60 -14.53
N GLU A 351 9.61 15.41 -13.58
CA GLU A 351 8.88 16.67 -13.80
C GLU A 351 9.80 17.87 -14.05
N SER A 352 11.10 17.73 -13.81
CA SER A 352 12.00 18.86 -13.98
C SER A 352 12.33 19.13 -15.46
N SER A 353 12.09 20.36 -15.88
CA SER A 353 12.52 20.93 -17.15
C SER A 353 14.04 21.13 -17.26
N ALA A 354 14.78 20.96 -16.16
CA ALA A 354 16.24 21.06 -16.14
C ALA A 354 16.90 19.71 -16.40
N ARG A 355 17.87 19.67 -17.33
CA ARG A 355 18.63 18.47 -17.74
C ARG A 355 19.38 17.75 -16.59
N CYS A 356 19.46 18.33 -15.40
CA CYS A 356 20.26 17.84 -14.26
C CYS A 356 19.43 17.38 -13.04
N SER A 357 18.10 17.25 -13.15
CA SER A 357 17.23 16.91 -12.02
C SER A 357 17.53 15.58 -11.35
N PHE A 358 18.06 14.62 -12.11
CA PHE A 358 18.47 13.31 -11.63
C PHE A 358 19.84 13.30 -10.94
N ALA A 359 20.59 14.41 -10.99
CA ALA A 359 21.94 14.49 -10.47
C ALA A 359 22.01 15.07 -9.04
N ASP A 360 20.96 15.73 -8.54
CA ASP A 360 20.94 16.31 -7.19
C ASP A 360 20.19 15.39 -6.21
N PRO A 361 20.88 14.86 -5.18
CA PRO A 361 20.26 13.96 -4.22
C PRO A 361 19.22 14.66 -3.34
N ARG A 362 19.19 16.00 -3.31
CA ARG A 362 18.16 16.76 -2.57
C ARG A 362 16.83 16.77 -3.31
N THR A 363 16.85 16.66 -4.65
CA THR A 363 15.65 16.72 -5.50
C THR A 363 15.26 15.35 -6.07
N GLN A 364 16.13 14.34 -5.94
CA GLN A 364 15.90 13.01 -6.49
C GLN A 364 16.39 11.92 -5.52
N GLY A 365 15.53 10.97 -5.22
CA GLY A 365 15.87 9.72 -4.53
C GLY A 365 16.22 8.59 -5.48
N ALA A 366 16.63 7.46 -4.91
CA ALA A 366 17.12 6.31 -5.67
C ALA A 366 16.00 5.44 -6.28
N THR A 367 15.04 6.07 -6.95
CA THR A 367 13.91 5.44 -7.64
C THR A 367 13.74 6.10 -8.99
N ILE A 368 13.52 5.29 -10.03
CA ILE A 368 13.28 5.76 -11.40
C ILE A 368 12.05 5.05 -11.96
N ALA A 369 11.12 5.85 -12.51
CA ALA A 369 10.03 5.35 -13.34
C ALA A 369 10.40 5.54 -14.80
N PHE A 370 10.15 4.53 -15.64
CA PHE A 370 10.46 4.57 -17.06
C PHE A 370 9.59 3.60 -17.85
N ASN A 371 9.55 3.79 -19.16
CA ASN A 371 9.08 2.78 -20.11
C ASN A 371 10.19 2.42 -21.10
N ILE A 372 10.00 1.30 -21.79
CA ILE A 372 10.87 0.85 -22.88
C ILE A 372 10.13 1.05 -24.19
N VAL A 373 10.86 1.48 -25.22
CA VAL A 373 10.39 1.54 -26.61
C VAL A 373 11.24 0.64 -27.49
N ASP A 374 10.71 0.19 -28.62
CA ASP A 374 11.45 -0.51 -29.66
C ASP A 374 12.10 0.46 -30.67
N ALA A 375 12.87 -0.06 -31.63
CA ALA A 375 13.49 0.75 -32.68
C ALA A 375 12.47 1.55 -33.51
N ASP A 376 11.25 1.05 -33.70
CA ASP A 376 10.18 1.75 -34.42
C ASP A 376 9.49 2.83 -33.57
N GLY A 377 9.77 2.86 -32.26
CA GLY A 377 9.27 3.82 -31.28
C GLY A 377 7.97 3.39 -30.60
N TYR A 378 7.55 2.14 -30.77
CA TYR A 378 6.40 1.58 -30.06
C TYR A 378 6.80 1.17 -28.65
N TYR A 379 5.91 1.42 -27.69
CA TYR A 379 6.15 1.00 -26.32
C TYR A 379 6.12 -0.52 -26.17
N VAL A 380 6.99 -1.04 -25.32
CA VAL A 380 6.88 -2.39 -24.77
C VAL A 380 5.96 -2.32 -23.54
N GLY A 381 5.04 -3.29 -23.43
CA GLY A 381 4.13 -3.40 -22.29
C GLY A 381 4.91 -3.47 -20.96
N PRO A 382 4.61 -2.64 -19.94
CA PRO A 382 5.32 -2.67 -18.68
C PRO A 382 5.35 -4.03 -17.98
N SER A 383 4.29 -4.84 -18.09
CA SER A 383 4.28 -6.19 -17.50
C SER A 383 5.20 -7.16 -18.25
N VAL A 384 5.39 -6.97 -19.55
CA VAL A 384 6.34 -7.76 -20.35
C VAL A 384 7.75 -7.50 -19.89
N VAL A 385 8.09 -6.24 -19.61
CA VAL A 385 9.42 -5.87 -19.07
C VAL A 385 9.62 -6.51 -17.70
N GLU A 386 8.62 -6.44 -16.81
CA GLU A 386 8.67 -7.08 -15.48
C GLU A 386 8.82 -8.60 -15.59
N TYR A 387 8.07 -9.25 -16.49
CA TYR A 387 8.16 -10.69 -16.73
C TYR A 387 9.55 -11.10 -17.23
N LEU A 388 10.09 -10.41 -18.24
CA LEU A 388 11.43 -10.71 -18.77
C LEU A 388 12.53 -10.47 -17.74
N ALA A 389 12.38 -9.45 -16.88
CA ALA A 389 13.31 -9.21 -15.78
C ALA A 389 13.24 -10.34 -14.73
N ASN A 390 12.03 -10.80 -14.38
CA ASN A 390 11.83 -11.92 -13.44
C ASN A 390 12.50 -13.21 -13.94
N GLU A 391 12.41 -13.53 -15.24
CA GLU A 391 13.10 -14.67 -15.84
C GLU A 391 14.64 -14.59 -15.74
N LYS A 392 15.18 -13.40 -15.45
CA LYS A 392 16.61 -13.14 -15.23
C LYS A 392 16.97 -12.94 -13.76
N GLY A 393 16.05 -13.19 -12.84
CA GLY A 393 16.27 -12.97 -11.41
C GLY A 393 16.37 -11.49 -11.03
N ILE A 394 15.78 -10.60 -11.83
CA ILE A 394 15.73 -9.15 -11.58
C ILE A 394 14.28 -8.77 -11.25
N TYR A 395 14.05 -8.34 -10.02
CA TYR A 395 12.72 -8.05 -9.50
C TYR A 395 12.42 -6.56 -9.54
N LEU A 396 11.53 -6.17 -10.44
CA LEU A 396 11.04 -4.81 -10.66
C LEU A 396 9.57 -4.70 -10.26
N ARG A 397 8.99 -3.52 -10.43
CA ARG A 397 7.55 -3.33 -10.31
C ARG A 397 6.99 -2.55 -11.48
N SER A 398 5.91 -3.03 -12.07
CA SER A 398 5.18 -2.33 -13.13
C SER A 398 3.76 -1.93 -12.74
N GLY A 399 3.15 -1.07 -13.55
CA GLY A 399 1.74 -0.67 -13.46
C GLY A 399 1.53 0.80 -13.08
N GLY A 400 0.41 1.09 -12.40
CA GLY A 400 0.03 2.45 -12.00
C GLY A 400 0.69 2.97 -10.71
N LEU A 401 1.45 2.11 -10.01
CA LEU A 401 2.27 2.42 -8.84
C LEU A 401 1.56 3.23 -7.73
N CYS A 402 0.23 3.10 -7.61
CA CYS A 402 -0.58 3.85 -6.65
C CYS A 402 -0.34 5.38 -6.69
N ASN A 403 -0.02 5.93 -7.87
CA ASN A 403 0.27 7.35 -8.08
C ASN A 403 -0.51 7.86 -9.31
N ALA A 404 -1.83 8.00 -9.16
CA ALA A 404 -2.70 8.29 -10.29
C ALA A 404 -2.43 9.66 -10.94
N GLY A 405 -2.12 10.68 -10.14
CA GLY A 405 -1.81 12.01 -10.66
C GLY A 405 -0.47 12.03 -11.41
N GLY A 406 0.54 11.32 -10.91
CA GLY A 406 1.80 11.08 -11.61
C GLY A 406 1.57 10.38 -12.95
N ILE A 407 0.91 9.21 -12.96
CA ILE A 407 0.66 8.45 -14.19
C ILE A 407 -0.09 9.30 -15.23
N ALA A 408 -1.18 9.96 -14.84
CA ALA A 408 -1.96 10.79 -15.76
C ALA A 408 -1.10 11.91 -16.38
N SER A 409 -0.27 12.57 -15.57
CA SER A 409 0.56 13.69 -16.00
C SER A 409 1.72 13.25 -16.89
N TYR A 410 2.51 12.25 -16.46
CA TYR A 410 3.72 11.81 -17.16
C TYR A 410 3.40 11.07 -18.46
N LEU A 411 2.34 10.24 -18.47
CA LEU A 411 1.93 9.50 -19.67
C LEU A 411 1.02 10.33 -20.59
N LYS A 412 0.67 11.56 -20.18
CA LYS A 412 -0.25 12.46 -20.89
C LYS A 412 -1.56 11.75 -21.24
N VAL A 413 -2.11 11.02 -20.27
CA VAL A 413 -3.35 10.25 -20.42
C VAL A 413 -4.50 11.06 -19.85
N GLU A 414 -5.46 11.40 -20.70
CA GLU A 414 -6.62 12.18 -20.31
C GLU A 414 -7.60 11.35 -19.45
N PRO A 415 -8.38 11.97 -18.55
CA PRO A 415 -9.30 11.23 -17.67
C PRO A 415 -10.31 10.33 -18.41
N TRP A 416 -10.79 10.75 -19.58
CA TRP A 416 -11.71 9.94 -20.39
C TRP A 416 -11.03 8.69 -20.97
N GLN A 417 -9.72 8.74 -21.22
CA GLN A 417 -8.95 7.59 -21.70
C GLN A 417 -8.85 6.52 -20.61
N PHE A 418 -8.64 6.91 -19.34
CA PHE A 418 -8.71 5.98 -18.21
C PHE A 418 -10.10 5.38 -18.02
N LYS A 419 -11.16 6.21 -18.10
CA LYS A 419 -12.54 5.72 -18.00
C LYS A 419 -12.85 4.70 -19.10
N ARG A 420 -12.42 4.96 -20.33
CA ARG A 420 -12.57 4.05 -21.46
C ARG A 420 -11.77 2.75 -21.23
N ALA A 421 -10.50 2.86 -20.84
CA ALA A 421 -9.66 1.70 -20.50
C ALA A 421 -10.34 0.83 -19.44
N TRP A 422 -10.85 1.45 -18.38
CA TRP A 422 -11.56 0.78 -17.28
C TRP A 422 -12.84 0.08 -17.74
N SER A 423 -13.65 0.76 -18.56
CA SER A 423 -14.84 0.19 -19.19
C SER A 423 -14.52 -0.98 -20.12
N SER A 424 -13.34 -0.98 -20.73
CA SER A 424 -12.83 -2.09 -21.54
C SER A 424 -12.21 -3.24 -20.71
N GLY A 425 -12.21 -3.13 -19.37
CA GLY A 425 -11.75 -4.19 -18.47
C GLY A 425 -10.38 -3.94 -17.82
N TYR A 426 -9.69 -2.84 -18.13
CA TYR A 426 -8.41 -2.52 -17.49
C TYR A 426 -8.58 -2.33 -15.98
N ARG A 427 -7.66 -2.90 -15.21
CA ARG A 427 -7.53 -2.71 -13.77
C ARG A 427 -6.07 -2.43 -13.44
N CYS A 428 -5.82 -1.58 -12.44
CA CYS A 428 -4.45 -1.28 -12.02
C CYS A 428 -3.73 -2.55 -11.56
N GLY A 429 -2.58 -2.85 -12.19
CA GLY A 429 -1.76 -4.02 -11.88
C GLY A 429 -2.22 -5.33 -12.53
N ALA A 430 -3.30 -5.33 -13.32
CA ALA A 430 -3.65 -6.48 -14.13
C ALA A 430 -2.80 -6.50 -15.41
N ALA A 431 -2.03 -7.57 -15.61
CA ALA A 431 -1.34 -7.83 -16.87
C ALA A 431 -2.37 -8.09 -17.98
N GLY A 432 -2.17 -7.53 -19.17
CA GLY A 432 -3.06 -7.80 -20.29
C GLY A 432 -2.96 -6.87 -21.50
N PRO A 433 -3.80 -7.08 -22.53
CA PRO A 433 -3.72 -6.39 -23.81
C PRO A 433 -4.03 -4.88 -23.76
N LEU A 434 -4.47 -4.36 -22.61
CA LEU A 434 -4.85 -2.96 -22.40
C LEU A 434 -3.74 -2.12 -21.75
N GLU A 435 -2.51 -2.64 -21.71
CA GLU A 435 -1.34 -1.91 -21.23
C GLU A 435 -0.89 -0.78 -22.16
N ILE A 436 -1.24 -0.88 -23.45
CA ILE A 436 -0.98 0.15 -24.46
C ILE A 436 -2.30 0.46 -25.15
N ILE A 437 -2.78 1.70 -25.00
CA ILE A 437 -4.04 2.16 -25.59
C ILE A 437 -3.74 3.34 -26.51
N ASN A 438 -4.05 3.18 -27.81
CA ASN A 438 -3.76 4.16 -28.85
C ASN A 438 -2.28 4.60 -28.85
N GLY A 439 -1.35 3.65 -28.69
CA GLY A 439 0.09 3.90 -28.64
C GLY A 439 0.60 4.56 -27.36
N LYS A 440 -0.24 4.78 -26.34
CA LYS A 440 0.17 5.28 -25.03
C LYS A 440 0.16 4.16 -24.00
N PRO A 441 1.20 4.03 -23.18
CA PRO A 441 1.18 3.09 -22.07
C PRO A 441 0.18 3.55 -21.01
N THR A 442 -0.44 2.60 -20.30
CA THR A 442 -1.35 2.87 -19.17
C THR A 442 -0.68 2.71 -17.81
N GLY A 443 0.59 2.32 -17.81
CA GLY A 443 1.44 2.20 -16.62
C GLY A 443 2.91 2.38 -16.97
N VAL A 444 3.77 2.24 -15.95
CA VAL A 444 5.23 2.38 -16.09
C VAL A 444 5.93 1.20 -15.43
N VAL A 445 7.23 1.05 -15.71
CA VAL A 445 8.15 0.21 -14.94
C VAL A 445 8.86 1.09 -13.92
N ARG A 446 9.11 0.57 -12.72
CA ARG A 446 9.88 1.23 -11.67
C ARG A 446 11.01 0.34 -11.20
N ALA A 447 12.21 0.93 -11.18
CA ALA A 447 13.37 0.40 -10.46
C ALA A 447 13.67 1.31 -9.26
N SER A 448 13.96 0.71 -8.12
CA SER A 448 14.22 1.39 -6.85
C SER A 448 15.32 0.68 -6.09
N LEU A 449 16.38 1.42 -5.76
CA LEU A 449 17.57 0.92 -5.09
C LEU A 449 17.43 1.07 -3.57
N GLY A 450 18.03 0.14 -2.83
CA GLY A 450 18.05 0.08 -1.38
C GLY A 450 19.44 0.30 -0.79
N ALA A 451 19.52 0.32 0.54
CA ALA A 451 20.79 0.50 1.25
C ALA A 451 21.81 -0.63 1.00
N MET A 452 21.32 -1.81 0.64
CA MET A 452 22.07 -3.03 0.34
C MET A 452 22.37 -3.23 -1.16
N SER A 453 21.90 -2.34 -2.03
CA SER A 453 22.18 -2.47 -3.47
C SER A 453 23.67 -2.25 -3.76
N THR A 454 24.19 -2.85 -4.82
CA THR A 454 25.60 -2.74 -5.22
C THR A 454 25.76 -2.21 -6.63
N ILE A 455 27.01 -1.94 -7.03
CA ILE A 455 27.34 -1.62 -8.42
C ILE A 455 26.94 -2.77 -9.35
N GLU A 456 27.17 -4.01 -8.93
CA GLU A 456 26.83 -5.21 -9.70
C GLU A 456 25.34 -5.33 -9.99
N ASP A 457 24.45 -4.98 -9.03
CA ASP A 457 23.01 -4.95 -9.30
C ASP A 457 22.65 -3.97 -10.42
N VAL A 458 23.25 -2.77 -10.37
CA VAL A 458 23.00 -1.71 -11.33
C VAL A 458 23.52 -2.10 -12.72
N ASP A 459 24.74 -2.62 -12.79
CA ASP A 459 25.37 -3.03 -14.03
C ASP A 459 24.64 -4.19 -14.67
N THR A 460 24.31 -5.22 -13.89
CA THR A 460 23.56 -6.38 -14.40
C THR A 460 22.17 -5.98 -14.89
N PHE A 461 21.51 -5.02 -14.25
CA PHE A 461 20.22 -4.51 -14.72
C PHE A 461 20.35 -3.69 -16.02
N VAL A 462 21.38 -2.85 -16.16
CA VAL A 462 21.66 -2.13 -17.41
C VAL A 462 22.02 -3.10 -18.54
N ASP A 463 22.81 -4.14 -18.24
CA ASP A 463 23.16 -5.20 -19.18
C ASP A 463 21.94 -6.01 -19.61
N PHE A 464 21.01 -6.29 -18.68
CA PHE A 464 19.72 -6.89 -19.01
C PHE A 464 18.95 -6.03 -20.03
N LEU A 465 18.88 -4.71 -19.80
CA LEU A 465 18.21 -3.80 -20.72
C LEU A 465 18.88 -3.79 -22.10
N LEU A 466 20.22 -3.77 -22.13
CA LEU A 466 21.02 -3.82 -23.35
C LEU A 466 20.76 -5.13 -24.13
N VAL A 467 20.95 -6.28 -23.50
CA VAL A 467 20.86 -7.59 -24.16
C VAL A 467 19.43 -7.92 -24.61
N THR A 468 18.42 -7.47 -23.87
CA THR A 468 17.02 -7.84 -24.11
C THR A 468 16.32 -6.90 -25.09
N PHE A 469 16.66 -5.62 -25.11
CA PHE A 469 15.90 -4.60 -25.85
C PHE A 469 16.71 -3.82 -26.89
N VAL A 470 18.03 -4.02 -27.00
CA VAL A 470 18.84 -3.44 -28.07
C VAL A 470 19.12 -4.47 -29.15
N GLU A 471 18.88 -4.11 -30.41
CA GLU A 471 19.14 -4.99 -31.55
C GLU A 471 20.64 -5.15 -31.79
N VAL A 472 21.09 -6.40 -31.95
CA VAL A 472 22.44 -6.70 -32.41
C VAL A 472 22.47 -6.61 -33.94
N LEU A 473 23.30 -5.73 -34.49
CA LEU A 473 23.52 -5.60 -35.94
C LEU A 473 23.82 -6.99 -36.55
N GLY A 474 22.90 -7.49 -37.38
CA GLY A 474 23.01 -8.79 -38.05
C GLY A 474 22.03 -9.87 -37.58
N HIS A 475 21.18 -9.61 -36.58
CA HIS A 475 20.04 -10.47 -36.24
C HIS A 475 18.73 -9.67 -36.36
N GLN A 476 17.91 -9.99 -37.37
CA GLN A 476 16.51 -9.60 -37.33
C GLN A 476 15.78 -10.44 -36.28
N ALA A 477 15.85 -10.02 -35.02
CA ALA A 477 14.95 -10.56 -34.01
C ALA A 477 13.55 -10.03 -34.32
N LYS A 478 12.63 -10.93 -34.69
CA LYS A 478 11.19 -10.60 -34.72
C LYS A 478 10.81 -10.08 -33.33
N PRO A 479 9.97 -9.03 -33.23
CA PRO A 479 9.47 -8.58 -31.94
C PRO A 479 8.76 -9.75 -31.24
N PRO A 480 8.77 -9.83 -29.91
CA PRO A 480 8.05 -10.85 -29.15
C PRO A 480 6.54 -10.59 -29.21
N GLN A 481 5.93 -10.73 -30.38
CA GLN A 481 4.47 -10.71 -30.56
C GLN A 481 3.82 -12.04 -30.18
N GLU A 482 4.58 -13.13 -30.03
CA GLU A 482 4.05 -14.47 -29.70
C GLU A 482 3.99 -14.80 -28.20
N LEU A 483 4.50 -13.94 -27.31
CA LEU A 483 4.47 -14.19 -25.85
C LEU A 483 3.14 -13.77 -25.19
N VAL A 484 2.27 -13.05 -25.90
CA VAL A 484 0.97 -12.57 -25.37
C VAL A 484 -0.04 -13.71 -25.15
N THR A 485 0.15 -14.87 -25.77
CA THR A 485 -0.81 -15.99 -25.70
C THR A 485 -0.43 -17.12 -24.74
N ARG A 486 0.80 -17.15 -24.18
CA ARG A 486 1.24 -18.27 -23.32
C ARG A 486 1.29 -17.98 -21.81
N GLY A 487 1.14 -16.72 -21.39
CA GLY A 487 1.20 -16.33 -19.96
C GLY A 487 -0.13 -16.45 -19.19
N VAL A 488 -1.20 -16.96 -19.81
CA VAL A 488 -2.54 -16.97 -19.20
C VAL A 488 -3.04 -18.40 -19.07
N TYR A 489 -2.41 -19.25 -18.25
CA TYR A 489 -3.01 -20.45 -17.63
C TYR A 489 -1.96 -21.11 -16.72
N HIS A 490 -1.66 -20.48 -15.58
CA HIS A 490 -1.13 -21.22 -14.42
C HIS A 490 -1.55 -20.48 -13.14
N ASP A 491 -2.83 -20.64 -12.80
CA ASP A 491 -3.26 -20.66 -11.41
C ASP A 491 -3.70 -22.10 -11.10
N GLY A 492 -3.21 -22.60 -9.97
CA GLY A 492 -3.16 -24.02 -9.64
C GLY A 492 -4.51 -24.70 -9.52
N GLU A 493 -4.63 -25.82 -10.23
CA GLU A 493 -5.26 -27.01 -9.70
C GLU A 493 -4.25 -28.15 -9.82
N ASP A 494 -3.69 -28.56 -8.68
CA ASP A 494 -3.10 -29.88 -8.59
C ASP A 494 -3.43 -30.49 -7.22
N SER A 495 -4.48 -31.30 -7.20
CA SER A 495 -4.54 -32.59 -6.48
C SER A 495 -5.96 -33.12 -6.54
N LEU A 496 -6.21 -34.08 -7.44
CA LEU A 496 -6.82 -35.37 -7.11
C LEU A 496 -6.99 -36.24 -8.37
N ARG A 497 -6.28 -37.37 -8.34
CA ARG A 497 -6.56 -38.69 -8.96
C ARG A 497 -6.25 -38.89 -10.45
N LYS A 498 -5.15 -39.63 -10.64
CA LYS A 498 -5.01 -40.69 -11.66
C LYS A 498 -6.15 -41.71 -11.51
N ASP A 499 -6.79 -42.09 -12.61
CA ASP A 499 -6.77 -43.47 -13.12
C ASP A 499 -7.57 -43.64 -14.43
N SER A 500 -7.02 -44.44 -15.33
CA SER A 500 -7.58 -45.01 -16.58
C SER A 500 -7.97 -44.01 -17.68
N GLY A 501 -7.44 -44.03 -18.91
CA GLY A 501 -7.03 -45.17 -19.73
C GLY A 501 -8.11 -45.45 -20.76
N PHE A 502 -7.92 -44.98 -22.00
CA PHE A 502 -8.11 -45.71 -23.27
C PHE A 502 -8.09 -44.75 -24.45
N ALA A 503 -7.25 -45.08 -25.42
CA ALA A 503 -7.10 -44.40 -26.71
C ALA A 503 -8.14 -44.90 -27.72
N SER A 504 -8.51 -44.03 -28.65
CA SER A 504 -8.84 -44.27 -30.08
C SER A 504 -9.70 -43.11 -30.57
N SER A 505 -9.68 -42.63 -31.81
CA SER A 505 -8.78 -42.69 -32.97
C SER A 505 -9.53 -41.96 -34.09
N ILE A 506 -8.79 -41.35 -35.02
CA ILE A 506 -9.13 -41.18 -36.45
C ILE A 506 -10.02 -39.99 -36.84
N ASP A 507 -9.33 -39.06 -37.52
CA ASP A 507 -9.58 -38.42 -38.82
C ASP A 507 -10.93 -37.81 -39.19
N GLY A 508 -10.84 -36.63 -39.82
CA GLY A 508 -11.89 -36.13 -40.70
C GLY A 508 -11.85 -34.63 -40.91
N ASN A 509 -10.92 -34.17 -41.75
CA ASN A 509 -10.79 -32.80 -42.24
C ASN A 509 -11.94 -32.44 -43.24
N PRO A 510 -11.95 -31.27 -43.90
CA PRO A 510 -12.74 -30.09 -43.54
C PRO A 510 -13.71 -29.68 -44.69
N MET A 511 -14.28 -28.47 -44.60
CA MET A 511 -14.97 -27.63 -45.63
C MET A 511 -16.30 -27.14 -45.05
N GLY A 512 -16.73 -25.89 -45.17
CA GLY A 512 -16.23 -24.70 -45.82
C GLY A 512 -17.23 -23.58 -45.49
N MET A 513 -16.78 -22.33 -45.67
CA MET A 513 -17.52 -21.22 -46.30
C MET A 513 -19.05 -21.21 -46.19
N SER A 514 -19.75 -20.13 -45.89
CA SER A 514 -19.45 -18.70 -45.80
C SER A 514 -20.82 -18.03 -45.55
N THR A 515 -20.82 -16.77 -45.11
CA THR A 515 -21.86 -15.74 -45.39
C THR A 515 -23.28 -16.04 -44.89
N SER A 516 -24.09 -15.12 -44.38
CA SER A 516 -24.06 -13.66 -44.20
C SER A 516 -25.41 -13.32 -43.56
N GLN A 517 -25.43 -12.30 -42.70
CA GLN A 517 -26.50 -11.30 -42.50
C GLN A 517 -27.97 -11.75 -42.57
N GLN A 518 -28.71 -11.56 -41.48
CA GLN A 518 -29.84 -10.61 -41.37
C GLN A 518 -30.56 -10.75 -40.01
N ASP A 519 -30.60 -9.65 -39.25
CA ASP A 519 -31.62 -9.31 -38.24
C ASP A 519 -33.02 -9.16 -38.90
N PRO A 520 -34.14 -8.86 -38.20
CA PRO A 520 -34.52 -9.04 -36.77
C PRO A 520 -35.93 -9.69 -36.62
N ALA A 521 -36.32 -10.13 -35.41
CA ALA A 521 -37.74 -10.16 -35.01
C ALA A 521 -37.93 -10.38 -33.50
N GLU A 522 -38.76 -9.53 -32.92
CA GLU A 522 -39.32 -9.60 -31.56
C GLU A 522 -40.15 -10.87 -31.34
N PHE A 523 -40.11 -11.44 -30.13
CA PHE A 523 -41.26 -12.13 -29.53
C PHE A 523 -41.15 -12.14 -28.00
N CYS A 524 -42.10 -11.45 -27.35
CA CYS A 524 -42.37 -11.52 -25.91
C CYS A 524 -43.15 -12.80 -25.57
N ILE A 525 -42.68 -13.59 -24.59
CA ILE A 525 -43.54 -14.50 -23.80
C ILE A 525 -43.03 -14.53 -22.35
N GLU A 526 -43.89 -14.13 -21.42
CA GLU A 526 -43.75 -14.31 -19.97
C GLU A 526 -43.86 -15.79 -19.56
N ARG A 527 -43.12 -16.22 -18.53
CA ARG A 527 -43.53 -17.25 -17.56
C ARG A 527 -42.59 -17.28 -16.33
N GLY A 528 -43.22 -17.37 -15.16
CA GLY A 528 -42.63 -17.13 -13.82
C GLY A 528 -41.72 -18.24 -13.24
N PRO A 529 -41.25 -18.04 -11.99
CA PRO A 529 -40.13 -18.78 -11.43
C PRO A 529 -40.54 -20.09 -10.73
N VAL A 530 -39.79 -21.16 -11.03
CA VAL A 530 -39.86 -22.49 -10.42
C VAL A 530 -38.92 -22.57 -9.22
N ARG A 531 -39.43 -23.03 -8.07
CA ARG A 531 -38.65 -23.38 -6.87
C ARG A 531 -38.20 -24.85 -6.90
N PRO A 532 -36.98 -25.22 -6.48
CA PRO A 532 -36.63 -26.61 -6.20
C PRO A 532 -36.85 -26.98 -4.71
N ARG A 533 -37.41 -28.19 -4.51
CA ARG A 533 -37.61 -28.88 -3.22
C ARG A 533 -36.31 -29.56 -2.76
N VAL A 534 -36.04 -29.47 -1.46
CA VAL A 534 -35.02 -30.25 -0.73
C VAL A 534 -35.57 -31.64 -0.40
N ARG A 535 -34.78 -32.70 -0.62
CA ARG A 535 -35.03 -34.07 -0.15
C ARG A 535 -33.90 -34.49 0.79
N LEU A 536 -34.27 -34.83 2.02
CA LEU A 536 -33.41 -35.42 3.05
C LEU A 536 -33.44 -36.94 2.93
N THR A 537 -32.28 -37.59 2.98
CA THR A 537 -32.12 -39.03 3.23
C THR A 537 -30.98 -39.26 4.22
N LYS A 538 -31.31 -39.87 5.37
CA LYS A 538 -30.38 -40.44 6.37
C LYS A 538 -30.23 -41.94 6.11
N SER A 539 -29.02 -42.49 6.20
CA SER A 539 -28.72 -43.84 6.73
C SER A 539 -27.19 -44.10 6.76
N PHE A 540 -26.79 -45.23 7.37
CA PHE A 540 -25.45 -45.78 7.69
C PHE A 540 -24.93 -45.38 9.08
N SER A 541 -25.07 -46.18 10.15
CA SER A 541 -24.78 -47.61 10.45
C SER A 541 -23.31 -47.91 10.74
N ASN A 542 -23.03 -48.15 12.03
CA ASN A 542 -21.78 -48.63 12.61
C ASN A 542 -21.27 -49.92 11.96
N ARG A 543 -19.95 -50.01 11.72
CA ARG A 543 -19.17 -51.24 11.86
C ARG A 543 -17.81 -50.92 12.46
N VAL A 544 -17.58 -51.52 13.62
CA VAL A 544 -16.30 -51.69 14.29
C VAL A 544 -15.57 -52.83 13.58
N GLY A 545 -14.26 -52.67 13.34
CA GLY A 545 -13.38 -53.70 12.83
C GLY A 545 -12.05 -53.63 13.59
N ASP A 546 -11.69 -54.77 14.17
CA ASP A 546 -10.55 -55.03 15.04
C ASP A 546 -9.19 -54.64 14.44
N PHE A 547 -8.29 -54.13 15.28
CA PHE A 547 -6.85 -54.26 15.08
C PHE A 547 -6.15 -54.48 16.43
N ASP A 548 -5.37 -55.56 16.46
CA ASP A 548 -4.62 -56.09 17.60
C ASP A 548 -3.62 -55.09 18.19
N ALA A 549 -3.57 -55.09 19.53
CA ALA A 549 -2.55 -54.46 20.33
C ALA A 549 -1.50 -55.51 20.72
N ASP A 550 -0.22 -55.26 20.40
CA ASP A 550 0.90 -55.72 21.22
C ASP A 550 2.19 -55.00 20.82
N LYS A 551 2.54 -53.95 21.59
CA LYS A 551 3.88 -53.65 22.13
C LYS A 551 3.95 -52.23 22.72
N ALA A 552 4.59 -52.18 23.90
CA ALA A 552 4.98 -51.02 24.71
C ALA A 552 3.90 -50.44 25.65
N GLY A 553 4.05 -50.77 26.95
CA GLY A 553 3.12 -50.45 28.01
C GLY A 553 3.12 -48.99 28.49
N LEU A 554 1.93 -48.52 28.88
CA LEU A 554 1.67 -47.31 29.65
C LEU A 554 0.45 -47.55 30.58
N PRO A 555 0.38 -46.93 31.78
CA PRO A 555 -0.62 -47.25 32.81
C PRO A 555 -2.03 -46.62 32.58
N PRO A 556 -3.09 -47.17 33.19
CA PRO A 556 -4.48 -46.85 32.88
C PRO A 556 -4.97 -45.59 33.62
N GLN A 557 -4.64 -44.40 33.10
CA GLN A 557 -5.35 -43.15 33.44
C GLN A 557 -5.61 -42.22 32.23
N ILE A 558 -5.25 -42.64 31.01
CA ILE A 558 -5.37 -41.80 29.81
C ILE A 558 -6.69 -42.05 29.04
N PHE A 559 -7.28 -43.25 29.13
CA PHE A 559 -8.49 -43.61 28.38
C PHE A 559 -9.81 -42.95 28.85
N ARG A 560 -9.86 -42.37 30.06
CA ARG A 560 -11.06 -41.66 30.56
C ARG A 560 -11.13 -40.19 30.15
N ARG A 561 -10.01 -39.56 29.75
CA ARG A 561 -9.97 -38.15 29.35
C ARG A 561 -10.23 -37.92 27.86
N GLU A 562 -9.95 -38.89 27.00
CA GLU A 562 -10.16 -38.75 25.55
C GLU A 562 -11.62 -38.94 25.13
N THR A 563 -12.39 -39.73 25.89
CA THR A 563 -13.83 -39.93 25.67
C THR A 563 -14.67 -38.74 26.11
N GLU A 564 -14.28 -38.02 27.17
CA GLU A 564 -14.93 -36.77 27.60
C GLU A 564 -14.60 -35.58 26.69
N ASN A 565 -13.40 -35.53 26.12
CA ASN A 565 -13.03 -34.47 25.15
C ASN A 565 -13.73 -34.63 23.79
N SER A 566 -13.91 -35.87 23.31
CA SER A 566 -14.63 -36.12 22.05
C SER A 566 -16.12 -35.75 22.14
N ALA A 567 -16.76 -35.99 23.29
CA ALA A 567 -18.16 -35.60 23.53
C ALA A 567 -18.34 -34.07 23.60
N ARG A 568 -17.36 -33.33 24.18
CA ARG A 568 -17.38 -31.86 24.26
C ARG A 568 -17.15 -31.19 22.90
N ILE A 569 -16.28 -31.77 22.05
CA ILE A 569 -16.02 -31.26 20.70
C ILE A 569 -17.25 -31.44 19.80
N SER A 570 -17.95 -32.58 19.91
CA SER A 570 -19.17 -32.84 19.14
C SER A 570 -20.33 -31.92 19.54
N ALA A 571 -20.48 -31.60 20.84
CA ALA A 571 -21.47 -30.63 21.33
C ALA A 571 -21.16 -29.18 20.88
N ALA A 572 -19.88 -28.79 20.85
CA ALA A 572 -19.45 -27.47 20.37
C ALA A 572 -19.68 -27.30 18.86
N GLN A 573 -19.49 -28.36 18.06
CA GLN A 573 -19.79 -28.35 16.63
C GLN A 573 -21.30 -28.28 16.33
N ALA A 574 -22.14 -28.91 17.16
CA ALA A 574 -23.60 -28.81 17.03
C ALA A 574 -24.11 -27.38 17.28
N LEU A 575 -23.59 -26.70 18.31
CA LEU A 575 -23.91 -25.30 18.65
C LEU A 575 -23.39 -24.30 17.60
N ALA A 576 -22.24 -24.57 16.99
CA ALA A 576 -21.71 -23.75 15.90
C ALA A 576 -22.60 -23.83 14.65
N ASN A 577 -23.11 -25.02 14.32
CA ASN A 577 -23.98 -25.22 13.16
C ASN A 577 -25.38 -24.59 13.35
N GLU A 578 -25.91 -24.52 14.58
CA GLU A 578 -27.15 -23.77 14.86
C GLU A 578 -26.98 -22.25 14.70
N LYS A 579 -25.83 -21.69 15.11
CA LYS A 579 -25.52 -20.26 14.94
C LYS A 579 -25.39 -19.85 13.47
N VAL A 580 -24.76 -20.69 12.65
CA VAL A 580 -24.60 -20.44 11.20
C VAL A 580 -25.96 -20.45 10.47
N ASN A 581 -26.88 -21.33 10.88
CA ASN A 581 -28.23 -21.39 10.30
C ASN A 581 -29.11 -20.19 10.72
N MET A 582 -28.98 -19.67 11.95
CA MET A 582 -29.67 -18.44 12.35
C MET A 582 -29.16 -17.20 11.60
N ASP A 583 -27.85 -17.08 11.38
CA ASP A 583 -27.25 -15.95 10.66
C ASP A 583 -27.62 -15.92 9.17
N GLN A 584 -27.77 -17.09 8.54
CA GLN A 584 -28.29 -17.18 7.16
C GLN A 584 -29.77 -16.80 7.08
N GLY A 585 -30.58 -17.16 8.09
CA GLY A 585 -31.98 -16.74 8.19
C GLY A 585 -32.18 -15.23 8.36
N HIS A 586 -31.26 -14.57 9.08
CA HIS A 586 -31.27 -13.11 9.26
C HIS A 586 -30.77 -12.35 8.02
N ARG A 587 -29.82 -12.91 7.26
CA ARG A 587 -29.36 -12.32 5.97
C ARG A 587 -30.43 -12.36 4.89
N LEU A 588 -31.20 -13.45 4.78
CA LEU A 588 -32.28 -13.57 3.79
C LEU A 588 -33.43 -12.58 4.07
N ARG A 589 -33.83 -12.38 5.33
CA ARG A 589 -34.86 -11.38 5.70
C ARG A 589 -34.42 -9.92 5.48
N ARG A 590 -33.13 -9.61 5.56
CA ARG A 590 -32.58 -8.28 5.24
C ARG A 590 -32.47 -8.01 3.73
N GLN A 591 -32.44 -9.06 2.91
CA GLN A 591 -32.37 -8.94 1.46
C GLN A 591 -33.78 -8.73 0.86
N GLU A 592 -34.80 -9.40 1.37
CA GLU A 592 -36.21 -9.19 0.97
C GLU A 592 -36.72 -7.78 1.33
N SER A 593 -36.35 -7.23 2.48
CA SER A 593 -36.74 -5.88 2.91
C SER A 593 -36.04 -4.74 2.12
N ARG A 594 -34.90 -5.01 1.48
CA ARG A 594 -34.21 -4.05 0.60
C ARG A 594 -34.75 -4.02 -0.84
N ILE A 595 -35.42 -5.09 -1.27
CA ILE A 595 -36.01 -5.18 -2.62
C ILE A 595 -37.37 -4.46 -2.66
N SER A 596 -38.14 -4.47 -1.55
CA SER A 596 -39.45 -3.80 -1.45
C SER A 596 -39.39 -2.27 -1.37
N LEU A 597 -38.22 -1.67 -1.09
CA LEU A 597 -38.04 -0.21 -0.97
C LEU A 597 -37.57 0.50 -2.26
N LYS A 598 -37.36 -0.24 -3.36
CA LYS A 598 -36.94 0.33 -4.65
C LYS A 598 -38.03 0.41 -5.72
N PHE A 599 -39.25 -0.10 -5.46
CA PHE A 599 -40.38 -0.01 -6.37
C PHE A 599 -41.53 0.82 -5.76
N TRP A 600 -41.30 2.11 -5.51
CA TRP A 600 -42.40 3.08 -5.36
C TRP A 600 -41.92 4.51 -5.63
N LYS A 601 -41.72 4.83 -6.92
CA LYS A 601 -41.76 6.21 -7.43
C LYS A 601 -42.36 6.18 -8.84
N GLY A 602 -43.68 6.34 -8.93
CA GLY A 602 -44.42 6.70 -10.14
C GLY A 602 -44.82 8.19 -10.11
N PRO A 603 -45.16 8.79 -11.26
CA PRO A 603 -44.98 10.22 -11.52
C PRO A 603 -46.12 11.11 -11.03
N LYS A 604 -45.78 12.37 -10.72
CA LYS A 604 -46.72 13.46 -10.46
C LYS A 604 -47.25 14.04 -11.77
N SER A 605 -48.57 14.21 -11.88
CA SER A 605 -49.21 15.11 -12.84
C SER A 605 -50.41 15.85 -12.22
N ILE A 606 -50.27 17.18 -12.17
CA ILE A 606 -51.18 18.29 -12.52
C ILE A 606 -52.66 18.35 -12.02
N PHE A 607 -53.05 19.59 -11.62
CA PHE A 607 -54.38 20.20 -11.33
C PHE A 607 -55.00 19.86 -9.97
N SER A 608 -55.79 20.69 -9.29
CA SER A 608 -56.00 22.15 -9.12
C SER A 608 -57.02 22.29 -7.97
N THR A 609 -57.20 23.53 -7.47
CA THR A 609 -58.41 24.09 -6.83
C THR A 609 -58.88 23.63 -5.44
N ASP A 610 -59.01 24.66 -4.59
CA ASP A 610 -60.10 24.97 -3.64
C ASP A 610 -60.43 24.02 -2.49
N ARG A 611 -60.10 24.38 -1.24
CA ARG A 611 -60.81 25.30 -0.33
C ARG A 611 -60.05 25.42 0.99
#